data_AF-A0AAJ5S7T9-F1
#
_entry.id   AF-A0AAJ5S7T9-F1
#
_cell.length_a   1.000
_cell.length_b   1.000
_cell.length_c   1.000
_cell.angle_alpha   90.00
_cell.angle_beta   90.00
_cell.angle_gamma   90.00
#
_symmetry.space_group_name_H-M   'P 1'
#
loop_
_entity.id
_entity.type
_entity.pdbx_description
1 polymer ?
#
loop_
_entity_poly.entity_id
_entity_poly.type
_entity_poly.pdbx_seq_one_letter_code
_entity_poly.pdbx_strand_id
1 'polypeptide(L)'
;MQLVRKRTKAQLFVAAMIKHRGLEFAQLKMQVEVDGDIGTIVGMTDSAHLKVRYSNQLKMGTHDHPCHPKWRVKYFDAKGACIAHFDDDCNCVFRPGQPPQTEGAACAA
;
A
#
# COMPACT_ATOMS: atom_id res chain seq x y z
N MET A 1 -33.89 -15.86 1.59
CA MET A 1 -32.47 -16.14 1.87
C MET A 1 -31.61 -15.12 1.14
N GLN A 2 -30.93 -14.22 1.83
CA GLN A 2 -29.95 -13.32 1.21
C GLN A 2 -28.66 -14.10 0.95
N LEU A 3 -28.24 -14.22 -0.32
CA LEU A 3 -26.91 -14.70 -0.66
C LEU A 3 -25.87 -13.71 -0.11
N VAL A 4 -25.13 -14.10 0.92
CA VAL A 4 -23.95 -13.36 1.36
C VAL A 4 -22.88 -13.51 0.27
N ARG A 5 -22.70 -12.47 -0.56
CA ARG A 5 -21.64 -12.47 -1.58
C ARG A 5 -20.28 -12.47 -0.90
N LYS A 6 -19.49 -13.53 -1.13
CA LYS A 6 -18.10 -13.63 -0.65
C LYS A 6 -17.26 -12.50 -1.27
N ARG A 7 -16.49 -11.78 -0.44
CA ARG A 7 -15.59 -10.72 -0.91
C ARG A 7 -14.54 -11.27 -1.86
N THR A 8 -14.21 -10.52 -2.91
CA THR A 8 -13.14 -10.87 -3.85
C THR A 8 -11.75 -10.68 -3.21
N LYS A 9 -10.71 -11.28 -3.80
CA LYS A 9 -9.31 -11.08 -3.34
C LYS A 9 -8.92 -9.59 -3.30
N ALA A 10 -9.32 -8.81 -4.30
CA ALA A 10 -9.05 -7.38 -4.34
C ALA A 10 -9.78 -6.62 -3.22
N GLN A 11 -11.05 -6.94 -2.96
CA GLN A 11 -11.81 -6.34 -1.87
C GLN A 11 -11.23 -6.67 -0.49
N LEU A 12 -10.78 -7.92 -0.29
CA LEU A 12 -10.11 -8.34 0.94
C LEU A 12 -8.78 -7.61 1.14
N PHE A 13 -7.99 -7.45 0.07
CA PHE A 13 -6.74 -6.69 0.10
C PHE A 13 -6.97 -5.24 0.53
N VAL A 14 -7.87 -4.51 -0.16
CA VAL A 14 -8.18 -3.11 0.16
C VAL A 14 -8.68 -2.98 1.60
N ALA A 15 -9.60 -3.85 2.04
CA ALA A 15 -10.10 -3.82 3.41
C ALA A 15 -9.00 -4.04 4.46
N ALA A 16 -8.03 -4.92 4.20
CA ALA A 16 -6.91 -5.15 5.10
C ALA A 16 -5.90 -3.99 5.09
N MET A 17 -5.61 -3.39 3.93
CA MET A 17 -4.73 -2.23 3.84
C MET A 17 -5.30 -1.02 4.57
N ILE A 18 -6.61 -0.80 4.48
CA ILE A 18 -7.32 0.22 5.28
C ILE A 18 -7.22 -0.13 6.76
N LYS A 19 -7.67 -1.33 7.16
CA LYS A 19 -7.79 -1.72 8.57
C LYS A 19 -6.44 -1.72 9.31
N HIS A 20 -5.39 -2.25 8.69
CA HIS A 20 -4.12 -2.51 9.37
C HIS A 20 -3.07 -1.44 9.11
N ARG A 21 -3.19 -0.68 8.01
CA ARG A 21 -2.13 0.23 7.56
C ARG A 21 -2.64 1.65 7.28
N GLY A 22 -3.95 1.87 7.22
CA GLY A 22 -4.52 3.18 6.87
C GLY A 22 -4.18 3.59 5.43
N LEU A 23 -4.11 2.62 4.52
CA LEU A 23 -3.78 2.84 3.10
C LEU A 23 -5.01 2.55 2.23
N GLU A 24 -5.90 3.53 2.12
CA GLU A 24 -7.16 3.39 1.36
C GLU A 24 -6.98 3.42 -0.16
N PHE A 25 -5.84 3.95 -0.62
CA PHE A 25 -5.51 4.02 -2.04
C PHE A 25 -4.79 2.77 -2.57
N ALA A 26 -4.24 1.92 -1.69
CA ALA A 26 -3.44 0.77 -2.10
C ALA A 26 -4.33 -0.30 -2.77
N GLN A 27 -3.93 -0.73 -3.97
CA GLN A 27 -4.67 -1.71 -4.77
C GLN A 27 -3.77 -2.80 -5.32
N LEU A 28 -4.35 -3.97 -5.61
CA LEU A 28 -3.65 -5.00 -6.40
C LEU A 28 -3.33 -4.45 -7.79
N LYS A 29 -2.22 -4.91 -8.37
CA LYS A 29 -1.66 -4.46 -9.66
C LYS A 29 -1.16 -3.02 -9.68
N MET A 30 -1.19 -2.31 -8.56
CA MET A 30 -0.58 -0.99 -8.43
C MET A 30 0.95 -1.11 -8.52
N GLN A 31 1.57 -0.18 -9.23
CA GLN A 31 3.02 -0.04 -9.26
C GLN A 31 3.52 0.63 -7.98
N VAL A 32 4.62 0.11 -7.45
CA VAL A 32 5.33 0.67 -6.32
C VAL A 32 6.83 0.72 -6.61
N GLU A 33 7.52 1.62 -5.93
CA GLU A 33 8.98 1.61 -5.81
C GLU A 33 9.27 1.35 -4.34
N VAL A 34 10.04 0.30 -4.04
CA VAL A 34 10.43 -0.06 -2.68
C VAL A 34 11.95 -0.03 -2.63
N ASP A 35 12.50 0.86 -1.80
CA ASP A 35 13.95 1.07 -1.68
C ASP A 35 14.64 1.30 -3.05
N GLY A 36 13.99 2.08 -3.91
CA GLY A 36 14.50 2.39 -5.26
C GLY A 36 14.24 1.31 -6.32
N ASP A 37 13.72 0.13 -5.95
CA ASP A 37 13.39 -0.93 -6.91
C ASP A 37 11.89 -0.93 -7.26
N ILE A 38 11.59 -0.87 -8.55
CA ILE A 38 10.20 -0.87 -9.06
C ILE A 38 9.61 -2.28 -9.05
N GLY A 39 8.38 -2.40 -8.58
CA GLY A 39 7.60 -3.63 -8.62
C GLY A 39 6.09 -3.41 -8.66
N THR A 40 5.35 -4.52 -8.67
CA THR A 40 3.88 -4.54 -8.71
C THR A 40 3.32 -5.28 -7.51
N ILE A 41 2.29 -4.71 -6.88
CA ILE A 41 1.57 -5.36 -5.78
C ILE A 41 0.74 -6.55 -6.31
N VAL A 42 1.03 -7.76 -5.86
CA VAL A 42 0.33 -8.99 -6.27
C VAL A 42 -0.50 -9.62 -5.14
N GLY A 43 -0.36 -9.10 -3.92
CA GLY A 43 -1.10 -9.56 -2.75
C GLY A 43 -0.59 -8.97 -1.45
N MET A 44 -0.87 -9.66 -0.35
CA MET A 44 -0.35 -9.35 0.97
C MET A 44 -0.01 -10.64 1.74
N THR A 45 0.80 -10.50 2.79
CA THR A 45 0.99 -11.53 3.83
C THR A 45 -0.13 -11.47 4.87
N ASP A 46 -0.19 -12.46 5.76
CA ASP A 46 -1.16 -12.49 6.87
C ASP A 46 -0.95 -11.34 7.86
N SER A 47 0.28 -10.81 7.96
CA SER A 47 0.64 -9.61 8.71
C SER A 47 0.41 -8.29 7.94
N ALA A 48 -0.32 -8.35 6.82
CA ALA A 48 -0.62 -7.18 5.98
C ALA A 48 0.64 -6.43 5.48
N HIS A 49 1.72 -7.17 5.14
CA HIS A 49 2.81 -6.64 4.31
C HIS A 49 2.43 -6.81 2.84
N LEU A 50 2.92 -5.93 1.96
CA LEU A 50 2.71 -6.09 0.54
C LEU A 50 3.47 -7.32 0.04
N LYS A 51 2.88 -8.07 -0.88
CA LYS A 51 3.62 -8.99 -1.75
C LYS A 51 3.92 -8.25 -3.04
N VAL A 52 5.20 -7.96 -3.30
CA VAL A 52 5.66 -7.21 -4.46
C VAL A 52 6.42 -8.13 -5.40
N ARG A 53 6.03 -8.15 -6.67
CA ARG A 53 6.81 -8.76 -7.75
C ARG A 53 7.65 -7.67 -8.40
N TYR A 54 8.96 -7.71 -8.20
CA TYR A 54 9.87 -6.72 -8.79
C TYR A 54 10.01 -6.89 -10.31
N SER A 55 10.16 -5.77 -11.01
CA SER A 55 10.37 -5.73 -12.45
C SER A 55 11.77 -6.22 -12.82
N ASN A 56 12.80 -5.87 -12.04
CA ASN A 56 14.16 -6.38 -12.22
C ASN A 56 14.32 -7.76 -11.58
N GLN A 57 13.82 -8.78 -12.28
CA GLN A 57 13.87 -10.17 -11.82
C GLN A 57 15.28 -10.78 -11.84
N LEU A 58 16.23 -10.20 -12.59
CA LEU A 58 17.63 -10.62 -12.55
C LEU A 58 18.28 -10.27 -11.20
N LYS A 59 17.98 -9.09 -10.66
CA LYS A 59 18.47 -8.63 -9.34
C LYS A 59 17.70 -9.28 -8.19
N MET A 60 16.37 -9.27 -8.28
CA MET A 60 15.48 -9.60 -7.15
C MET A 60 14.94 -11.03 -7.19
N GLY A 61 15.18 -11.77 -8.27
CA GLY A 61 14.59 -13.08 -8.51
C GLY A 61 13.12 -13.02 -8.96
N THR A 62 12.54 -14.20 -9.18
CA THR A 62 11.18 -14.38 -9.74
C THR A 62 10.12 -14.69 -8.67
N HIS A 63 10.37 -14.40 -7.39
CA HIS A 63 9.41 -14.64 -6.32
C HIS A 63 8.77 -13.32 -5.83
N ASP A 64 7.70 -13.45 -5.05
CA ASP A 64 7.07 -12.31 -4.41
C ASP A 64 7.81 -11.95 -3.13
N HIS A 65 8.11 -10.67 -2.96
CA HIS A 65 8.82 -10.16 -1.80
C HIS A 65 7.84 -9.55 -0.79
N PRO A 66 7.95 -9.88 0.50
CA PRO A 66 7.20 -9.20 1.54
C PRO A 66 7.82 -7.82 1.80
N CYS A 67 7.06 -6.75 1.56
CA CYS A 67 7.51 -5.37 1.76
C CYS A 67 6.64 -4.66 2.80
N HIS A 68 7.27 -3.94 3.73
CA HIS A 68 6.51 -3.15 4.70
C HIS A 68 5.78 -2.01 3.97
N PRO A 69 4.45 -1.83 4.14
CA PRO A 69 3.67 -0.92 3.30
C PRO A 69 3.96 0.58 3.51
N LYS A 70 4.82 0.92 4.48
CA LYS A 70 5.22 2.29 4.77
C LYS A 70 6.73 2.48 4.83
N TRP A 71 7.56 1.45 4.60
CA TRP A 71 9.01 1.63 4.70
C TRP A 71 9.60 1.88 3.31
N ARG A 72 10.18 3.06 3.10
CA ARG A 72 10.89 3.46 1.86
C ARG A 72 10.11 3.09 0.59
N VAL A 73 8.82 3.41 0.58
CA VAL A 73 7.91 2.99 -0.49
C VAL A 73 7.21 4.18 -1.12
N LYS A 74 7.17 4.18 -2.45
CA LYS A 74 6.35 5.08 -3.27
C LYS A 74 5.25 4.30 -3.95
N TYR A 75 4.06 4.87 -4.00
CA TYR A 75 2.90 4.34 -4.70
C TYR A 75 2.57 5.22 -5.88
N PHE A 76 2.25 4.61 -7.02
CA PHE A 76 1.97 5.31 -8.25
C PHE A 76 0.55 5.05 -8.74
N ASP A 77 -0.06 6.05 -9.38
CA ASP A 77 -1.31 5.88 -10.11
C ASP A 77 -1.09 5.18 -11.47
N ALA A 78 -2.17 4.95 -12.20
CA ALA A 78 -2.13 4.31 -13.52
C ALA A 78 -1.40 5.14 -14.60
N LYS A 79 -1.16 6.44 -14.36
CA LYS A 79 -0.41 7.33 -15.25
C LYS A 79 1.08 7.42 -14.86
N GLY A 80 1.49 6.74 -13.78
CA GLY A 80 2.84 6.79 -13.25
C GLY A 80 3.11 7.99 -12.34
N ALA A 81 2.10 8.77 -11.94
CA ALA A 81 2.27 9.84 -10.98
C ALA A 81 2.38 9.26 -9.57
N CYS A 82 3.35 9.74 -8.78
CA CYS A 82 3.44 9.38 -7.37
C CYS A 82 2.22 9.93 -6.63
N ILE A 83 1.57 9.10 -5.81
CA ILE A 83 0.38 9.47 -5.00
C ILE A 83 0.62 9.31 -3.50
N ALA A 84 1.66 8.57 -3.10
CA ALA A 84 2.12 8.51 -1.73
C ALA A 84 3.59 8.11 -1.68
N HIS A 85 4.37 8.70 -0.77
CA HIS A 85 5.76 8.34 -0.48
C HIS A 85 5.95 8.25 1.02
N PHE A 86 6.65 7.21 1.46
CA PHE A 86 7.05 7.03 2.85
C PHE A 86 8.56 6.86 2.97
N ASP A 87 9.13 7.42 4.04
CA ASP A 87 10.55 7.37 4.33
C ASP A 87 10.98 6.10 5.11
N ASP A 88 12.21 6.11 5.61
CA ASP A 88 12.83 5.07 6.42
C ASP A 88 12.21 4.92 7.81
N ASP A 89 11.64 5.99 8.36
CA ASP A 89 10.94 6.00 9.64
C ASP A 89 9.44 5.67 9.50
N CYS A 90 9.02 5.27 8.30
CA CYS A 90 7.62 4.99 7.94
C CYS A 90 6.68 6.21 8.00
N ASN A 91 7.22 7.42 7.96
CA ASN A 91 6.44 8.65 7.89
C ASN A 91 6.02 8.92 6.44
N CYS A 92 4.81 9.46 6.27
CA CYS A 92 4.34 9.86 4.95
C CYS A 92 4.93 11.24 4.60
N VAL A 93 5.92 11.27 3.71
CA VAL A 93 6.63 12.50 3.32
C VAL A 93 6.00 13.18 2.11
N PHE A 94 5.14 12.48 1.37
CA PHE A 94 4.41 13.06 0.24
C PHE A 94 3.08 12.34 0.04
N ARG A 95 1.99 13.12 -0.05
CA ARG A 95 0.66 12.64 -0.42
C ARG A 95 -0.23 13.81 -0.89
N PRO A 96 -0.34 14.06 -2.20
CA PRO A 96 -1.10 15.18 -2.71
C PRO A 96 -2.60 14.92 -2.49
N GLY A 97 -3.29 15.87 -1.87
CA GLY A 97 -4.75 15.83 -1.71
C GLY A 97 -5.30 15.13 -0.47
N GLN A 98 -4.51 14.93 0.60
CA GLN A 98 -5.13 14.80 1.91
C GLN A 98 -5.69 16.17 2.35
N PRO A 99 -6.95 16.28 2.79
CA PRO A 99 -7.31 17.42 3.63
C PRO A 99 -6.34 17.47 4.83
N PRO A 100 -5.94 18.66 5.30
CA PRO A 100 -4.98 18.78 6.39
C PRO A 100 -5.39 17.87 7.56
N GLN A 101 -4.42 17.14 8.09
CA GLN A 101 -4.61 16.41 9.34
C GLN A 101 -4.86 17.45 10.42
N THR A 102 -6.11 17.63 10.83
CA THR A 102 -6.40 18.41 12.03
C THR A 102 -5.83 17.64 13.21
N GLU A 103 -4.74 18.14 13.78
CA GLU A 103 -4.37 17.81 15.15
C GLU A 103 -5.58 18.08 16.05
N GLY A 104 -5.92 17.10 16.90
CA GLY A 104 -6.85 17.31 18.00
C GLY A 104 -8.21 16.61 17.84
N ALA A 105 -8.27 15.35 18.27
CA ALA A 105 -9.38 14.92 19.11
C ALA A 105 -8.80 14.49 20.47
N ALA A 106 -8.12 15.43 21.12
CA ALA A 106 -7.98 15.40 22.56
C ALA A 106 -9.28 15.93 23.17
N CYS A 107 -9.74 15.18 24.17
CA CYS A 107 -10.69 15.52 25.23
C CYS A 107 -10.97 17.03 25.43
N ALA A 108 -12.25 17.41 25.49
CA ALA A 108 -12.89 18.34 26.43
C ALA A 108 -13.99 19.20 25.78
N ALA A 109 -15.24 18.97 26.17
CA ALA A 109 -16.18 19.96 26.71
C ALA A 109 -17.39 19.22 27.30
#